data_AF-A0A1F9F401-F1
#
_entry.id   AF-A0A1F9F401-F1
#
_cell.length_a   1.000
_cell.length_b   1.000
_cell.length_c   1.000
_cell.angle_alpha   90.00
_cell.angle_beta   90.00
_cell.angle_gamma   90.00
#
_symmetry.space_group_name_H-M   'P 1'
#
loop_
_entity.id
_entity.type
_entity.pdbx_description
1 polymer ?
#
loop_
_entity_poly.entity_id
_entity_poly.type
_entity_poly.pdbx_seq_one_letter_code
_entity_poly.pdbx_strand_id
1 'polypeptide(L)'
;MKLFRNLYDWVLSWAHTRFGTPALFGLAFCESSFFPIPPDVLLIALSVSRPKRAFYYALMCSIGSILGGILGYLIGVYFMDLLGWPILHFYELESKFEVVQNLFQKYDAWAVGVAGFTPIPYKLFTIASGAFSINFAV
;
A
#
# COMPACT_ATOMS: atom_id res chain seq x y z
N MET A 1 -9.75 14.11 18.66
CA MET A 1 -9.16 15.24 17.89
C MET A 1 -7.69 15.54 18.24
N LYS A 2 -7.22 15.42 19.49
CA LYS A 2 -5.79 15.60 19.83
C LYS A 2 -4.84 14.58 19.17
N LEU A 3 -5.24 13.31 19.07
CA LEU A 3 -4.38 12.24 18.52
C LEU A 3 -3.98 12.48 17.06
N PHE A 4 -4.94 12.83 16.18
CA PHE A 4 -4.67 13.14 14.78
C PHE A 4 -3.79 14.38 14.60
N ARG A 5 -3.99 15.39 15.46
CA ARG A 5 -3.17 16.61 15.44
C ARG A 5 -1.73 16.32 15.87
N ASN A 6 -1.55 15.52 16.92
CA ASN A 6 -0.22 15.10 17.38
C ASN A 6 0.52 14.25 16.32
N LEU A 7 -0.19 13.35 15.62
CA LEU A 7 0.36 12.60 14.49
C LEU A 7 0.76 13.53 13.34
N TYR A 8 -0.10 14.48 13.00
CA TYR A 8 0.18 15.49 11.98
C TYR A 8 1.41 16.34 12.33
N ASP A 9 1.48 16.87 13.55
CA ASP A 9 2.61 17.67 14.04
C ASP A 9 3.90 16.83 14.09
N TRP A 10 3.80 15.56 14.45
CA TRP A 10 4.93 14.61 14.42
C TRP A 10 5.41 14.37 12.99
N VAL A 11 4.50 14.12 12.03
CA VAL A 11 4.85 13.97 10.61
C VAL A 11 5.52 15.25 10.09
N LEU A 12 4.98 16.43 10.41
CA LEU A 12 5.58 17.71 10.02
C LEU A 12 6.94 17.96 10.65
N SER A 13 7.17 17.49 11.87
CA SER A 13 8.46 17.66 12.54
C SER A 13 9.62 17.11 11.71
N TRP A 14 9.39 16.04 10.94
CA TRP A 14 10.39 15.45 10.04
C TRP A 14 10.82 16.38 8.92
N ALA A 15 9.94 17.29 8.45
CA ALA A 15 10.25 18.24 7.40
C ALA A 15 11.35 19.24 7.82
N HIS A 16 11.50 19.49 9.11
CA HIS A 16 12.53 20.36 9.68
C HIS A 16 13.86 19.64 9.98
N THR A 17 13.90 18.31 9.81
CA THR A 17 15.10 17.51 10.09
C THR A 17 15.84 17.12 8.81
N ARG A 18 17.12 16.76 8.94
CA ARG A 18 17.91 16.13 7.87
C ARG A 18 17.34 14.79 7.39
N PHE A 19 16.42 14.19 8.14
CA PHE A 19 15.81 12.90 7.87
C PHE A 19 14.45 12.99 7.17
N GLY A 20 14.05 14.17 6.67
CA GLY A 20 12.79 14.34 5.95
C GLY A 20 12.61 13.39 4.75
N THR A 21 13.64 13.22 3.90
CA THR A 21 13.54 12.31 2.74
C THR A 21 13.48 10.82 3.14
N PRO A 22 14.36 10.30 4.02
CA PRO A 22 14.23 8.93 4.51
C PRO A 22 12.91 8.66 5.23
N ALA A 23 12.42 9.62 6.03
CA ALA A 23 11.13 9.50 6.70
C ALA A 23 9.98 9.44 5.68
N LEU A 24 10.01 10.26 4.63
CA LEU A 24 9.05 10.21 3.53
C LEU A 24 9.03 8.84 2.85
N PHE A 25 10.20 8.30 2.54
CA PHE A 25 10.32 6.95 1.95
C PHE A 25 9.75 5.88 2.88
N GLY A 26 10.14 5.88 4.16
CA GLY A 26 9.67 4.89 5.13
C GLY A 26 8.18 4.98 5.40
N LEU A 27 7.63 6.20 5.46
CA LEU A 27 6.19 6.43 5.59
C LEU A 27 5.44 5.92 4.37
N ALA A 28 5.89 6.23 3.15
CA ALA A 28 5.27 5.73 1.92
C ALA A 28 5.32 4.20 1.80
N PHE A 29 6.45 3.60 2.20
CA PHE A 29 6.61 2.15 2.24
C PHE A 29 5.66 1.48 3.23
N CYS A 30 5.60 1.99 4.46
CA CYS A 30 4.69 1.47 5.49
C CYS A 30 3.23 1.68 5.10
N GLU A 31 2.92 2.82 4.47
CA GLU A 31 1.58 3.15 4.02
C GLU A 31 1.06 2.15 2.99
N SER A 32 1.86 1.86 1.97
CA SER A 32 1.51 0.91 0.92
C SER A 32 1.53 -0.55 1.40
N SER A 33 2.29 -0.87 2.45
CA SER A 33 2.40 -2.24 2.96
C SER A 33 1.32 -2.63 3.96
N PHE A 34 1.15 -1.89 5.07
CA PHE A 34 0.31 -2.35 6.18
C PHE A 34 -0.24 -1.24 7.12
N PHE A 35 0.33 -0.03 7.12
CA PHE A 35 0.09 0.94 8.21
C PHE A 35 -0.56 2.24 7.71
N PRO A 36 -1.66 2.76 8.30
CA PRO A 36 -2.34 3.94 7.78
C PRO A 36 -1.73 5.27 8.29
N ILE A 37 -0.43 5.52 8.05
CA ILE A 37 0.14 6.86 8.24
C ILE A 37 0.29 7.53 6.86
N PRO A 38 -0.40 8.66 6.60
CA PRO A 38 -0.35 9.31 5.30
C PRO A 38 1.02 9.99 5.04
N PRO A 39 1.78 9.59 4.01
CA PRO A 39 3.03 10.24 3.62
C PRO A 39 2.78 11.60 2.96
N ASP A 40 1.56 11.86 2.48
CA ASP A 40 1.17 13.05 1.72
C ASP A 40 1.46 14.34 2.48
N VAL A 41 1.18 14.36 3.79
CA VAL A 41 1.42 15.53 4.63
C VAL A 41 2.91 15.91 4.62
N LEU A 42 3.79 14.91 4.73
CA LEU A 42 5.23 15.13 4.70
C LEU A 42 5.71 15.49 3.29
N LEU A 43 5.16 14.85 2.25
CA LEU A 43 5.47 15.16 0.86
C LEU A 43 5.13 16.61 0.52
N ILE A 44 3.94 17.08 0.92
CA ILE A 44 3.50 18.47 0.73
C ILE A 44 4.42 19.41 1.50
N ALA A 45 4.68 19.14 2.78
CA ALA A 45 5.53 20.00 3.61
C ALA A 45 6.95 20.15 3.03
N LEU A 46 7.56 19.04 2.57
CA LEU A 46 8.89 19.05 1.94
C LEU A 46 8.88 19.77 0.59
N SER A 47 7.87 19.53 -0.24
CA SER A 47 7.74 20.11 -1.58
C SER A 47 7.50 21.62 -1.52
N VAL A 48 6.65 22.10 -0.60
CA VAL A 48 6.42 23.53 -0.39
C VAL A 48 7.67 24.22 0.18
N SER A 49 8.39 23.55 1.10
CA SER A 49 9.61 24.11 1.69
C SER A 49 10.77 24.21 0.68
N ARG A 50 10.87 23.26 -0.25
CA ARG A 50 11.93 23.21 -1.28
C ARG A 50 11.35 22.82 -2.64
N PRO A 51 10.67 23.75 -3.35
CA PRO A 51 9.96 23.44 -4.60
C PRO A 51 10.89 22.93 -5.70
N LYS A 52 12.15 23.39 -5.75
CA LYS A 52 13.16 22.89 -6.69
C LYS A 52 13.46 21.38 -6.54
N ARG A 53 13.11 20.78 -5.40
CA ARG A 53 13.29 19.35 -5.11
C ARG A 53 11.97 18.57 -5.06
N ALA A 54 10.84 19.18 -5.41
CA ALA A 54 9.53 18.53 -5.35
C ALA A 54 9.49 17.21 -6.14
N PHE A 55 10.01 17.19 -7.36
CA PHE A 55 10.10 15.96 -8.18
C PHE A 55 10.99 14.89 -7.54
N TYR A 56 12.04 15.28 -6.85
CA TYR A 56 12.89 14.33 -6.12
C TYR A 56 12.15 13.69 -4.95
N TYR A 57 11.39 14.48 -4.18
CA TYR A 57 10.56 13.95 -3.09
C TYR A 57 9.45 13.04 -3.61
N ALA A 58 8.78 13.45 -4.70
CA ALA A 58 7.78 12.63 -5.36
C ALA A 58 8.36 11.29 -5.81
N LEU A 59 9.53 11.30 -6.45
CA LEU A 59 10.20 10.07 -6.90
C LEU A 59 10.59 9.14 -5.74
N MET A 60 11.12 9.68 -4.65
CA MET A 60 11.42 8.89 -3.44
C MET A 60 10.15 8.30 -2.82
N CYS A 61 9.06 9.07 -2.76
CA CYS A 61 7.77 8.61 -2.27
C CYS A 61 7.21 7.48 -3.17
N SER A 62 7.28 7.64 -4.49
CA SER A 62 6.84 6.62 -5.45
C SER A 62 7.64 5.33 -5.31
N ILE A 63 8.96 5.40 -5.20
CA ILE A 63 9.80 4.20 -4.99
C ILE A 63 9.44 3.52 -3.67
N GLY A 64 9.28 4.28 -2.58
CA GLY A 64 8.84 3.73 -1.30
C GLY A 64 7.48 3.03 -1.40
N SER A 65 6.53 3.66 -2.08
CA SER A 65 5.19 3.11 -2.31
C SER A 65 5.20 1.83 -3.16
N ILE A 66 5.98 1.79 -4.24
CA ILE A 66 6.14 0.60 -5.09
C ILE A 66 6.73 -0.56 -4.29
N LEU A 67 7.80 -0.31 -3.53
CA LEU A 67 8.43 -1.33 -2.69
C LEU A 67 7.49 -1.80 -1.58
N GLY A 68 6.68 -0.90 -1.02
CA GLY A 68 5.67 -1.26 -0.03
C GLY A 68 4.54 -2.10 -0.64
N GLY A 69 4.13 -1.79 -1.87
CA GLY A 69 3.16 -2.58 -2.62
C GLY A 69 3.68 -3.99 -2.93
N ILE A 70 4.95 -4.12 -3.30
CA ILE A 70 5.63 -5.42 -3.46
C ILE A 70 5.59 -6.21 -2.15
N LEU A 71 5.90 -5.56 -1.02
CA LEU A 71 5.82 -6.23 0.28
C LEU A 71 4.38 -6.65 0.61
N GLY A 72 3.38 -5.80 0.34
CA GLY A 72 1.96 -6.13 0.52
C GLY A 72 1.53 -7.34 -0.32
N TYR A 73 1.98 -7.42 -1.57
CA TYR A 73 1.76 -8.59 -2.44
C TYR A 73 2.37 -9.85 -1.83
N LEU A 74 3.65 -9.79 -1.38
CA LEU A 74 4.30 -10.92 -0.75
C LEU A 74 3.60 -11.36 0.53
N ILE A 75 3.14 -10.41 1.36
CA ILE A 75 2.32 -10.70 2.54
C ILE A 75 1.08 -11.49 2.13
N GLY A 76 0.40 -11.12 1.05
CA GLY A 76 -0.75 -11.84 0.52
C GLY A 76 -0.45 -13.28 0.12
N VAL A 77 0.66 -13.51 -0.60
CA VAL A 77 1.12 -14.85 -1.01
C VAL A 77 1.39 -15.72 0.23
N TYR A 78 2.25 -15.26 1.13
CA TYR A 78 2.62 -16.02 2.33
C TYR A 78 1.44 -16.22 3.28
N PHE A 79 0.52 -15.25 3.36
CA PHE A 79 -0.69 -15.39 4.16
C PHE A 79 -1.57 -16.54 3.65
N MET A 80 -1.74 -16.67 2.34
CA MET A 80 -2.53 -17.77 1.78
C MET A 80 -1.90 -19.13 2.05
N ASP A 81 -0.59 -19.25 1.90
CA ASP A 81 0.15 -20.49 2.15
C ASP A 81 0.09 -20.93 3.62
N LEU A 82 0.16 -19.98 4.56
CA LEU A 82 0.24 -20.29 6.00
C LEU A 82 -1.12 -20.41 6.69
N LEU A 83 -2.05 -19.49 6.40
CA LEU A 83 -3.30 -19.33 7.16
C LEU A 83 -4.55 -19.26 6.28
N GLY A 84 -4.42 -18.86 5.02
CA GLY A 84 -5.57 -18.65 4.13
C GLY A 84 -6.36 -19.91 3.85
N TRP A 85 -5.70 -21.01 3.48
CA TRP A 85 -6.39 -22.28 3.22
C TRP A 85 -7.15 -22.83 4.45
N PRO A 86 -6.56 -22.89 5.67
CA PRO A 86 -7.29 -23.26 6.88
C PRO A 86 -8.52 -22.38 7.15
N ILE A 87 -8.41 -21.06 6.95
CA ILE A 87 -9.51 -20.12 7.17
C ILE A 87 -10.62 -20.33 6.14
N LEU A 88 -10.27 -20.45 4.85
CA LEU A 88 -11.25 -20.67 3.79
C LEU A 88 -12.01 -21.98 3.97
N HIS A 89 -11.31 -23.04 4.37
CA HIS A 89 -11.92 -24.34 4.67
C HIS A 89 -12.86 -24.25 5.87
N PHE A 90 -12.45 -23.55 6.94
CA PHE A 90 -13.27 -23.36 8.14
C PHE A 90 -14.58 -22.61 7.87
N TYR A 91 -14.58 -21.66 6.93
CA TYR A 91 -15.76 -20.86 6.57
C TYR A 91 -16.51 -21.40 5.33
N GLU A 92 -16.10 -22.53 4.74
CA GLU A 92 -16.66 -23.10 3.49
C GLU A 92 -16.67 -22.09 2.31
N LEU A 93 -15.68 -21.19 2.27
CA LEU A 93 -15.59 -20.10 1.29
C LEU A 93 -14.78 -20.44 0.03
N GLU A 94 -14.32 -21.68 -0.10
CA GLU A 94 -13.44 -22.15 -1.18
C GLU A 94 -14.03 -21.89 -2.58
N SER A 95 -15.32 -22.21 -2.77
CA SER A 95 -16.03 -21.97 -4.04
C SER A 95 -16.11 -20.48 -4.41
N LYS A 96 -16.27 -19.60 -3.41
CA LYS A 96 -16.28 -18.15 -3.63
C LYS A 96 -14.89 -17.61 -3.92
N PHE A 97 -13.87 -18.16 -3.26
CA PHE A 97 -12.48 -17.84 -3.53
C PHE A 97 -12.11 -18.16 -4.98
N GLU A 98 -12.51 -19.33 -5.49
CA GLU A 98 -12.24 -19.76 -6.86
C GLU A 98 -12.93 -18.86 -7.91
N VAL A 99 -14.16 -18.40 -7.65
CA VAL A 99 -14.85 -17.43 -8.52
C VAL A 99 -14.09 -16.10 -8.57
N VAL A 100 -13.67 -15.59 -7.42
CA VAL A 100 -12.93 -14.33 -7.32
C VAL A 100 -11.54 -14.47 -7.95
N GLN A 101 -10.86 -15.59 -7.73
CA GLN A 101 -9.58 -15.90 -8.36
C GLN A 101 -9.68 -15.93 -9.89
N ASN A 102 -10.72 -16.57 -10.45
CA ASN A 102 -10.96 -16.58 -11.89
C ASN A 102 -11.23 -15.18 -12.45
N LEU A 103 -11.94 -14.32 -11.71
CA LEU A 103 -12.13 -12.92 -12.08
C LEU A 103 -10.80 -12.17 -12.07
N PHE A 104 -9.97 -12.37 -11.05
CA PHE A 104 -8.64 -11.76 -10.99
C PHE A 104 -7.71 -12.27 -12.10
N GLN A 105 -7.73 -13.55 -12.45
CA GLN A 105 -6.96 -14.08 -13.59
C GLN A 105 -7.46 -13.59 -14.94
N LYS A 106 -8.76 -13.31 -15.07
CA LYS A 106 -9.34 -12.82 -16.33
C LYS A 106 -9.00 -11.36 -16.59
N TYR A 107 -8.93 -10.55 -15.53
CA TYR A 107 -8.72 -9.11 -15.62
C TYR A 107 -7.32 -8.67 -15.16
N ASP A 108 -6.51 -9.55 -14.57
CA ASP A 108 -5.14 -9.35 -14.10
C ASP A 108 -4.93 -7.96 -13.45
N ALA A 109 -3.95 -7.19 -13.92
CA ALA A 109 -3.65 -5.85 -13.41
C ALA A 109 -4.81 -4.86 -13.57
N TRP A 110 -5.70 -5.05 -14.54
CA TRP A 110 -6.88 -4.20 -14.71
C TRP A 110 -7.90 -4.38 -13.58
N ALA A 111 -7.98 -5.58 -12.98
CA ALA A 111 -8.82 -5.79 -11.79
C ALA A 111 -8.36 -4.90 -10.65
N VAL A 112 -7.05 -4.84 -10.40
CA VAL A 112 -6.43 -4.02 -9.35
C VAL A 112 -6.54 -2.52 -9.68
N GLY A 113 -6.37 -2.15 -10.95
CA GLY A 113 -6.51 -0.77 -11.42
C GLY A 113 -7.94 -0.22 -11.29
N VAL A 114 -8.94 -0.99 -11.74
CA VAL A 114 -10.37 -0.62 -11.62
C VAL A 114 -10.83 -0.63 -10.17
N ALA A 115 -10.34 -1.59 -9.38
CA ALA A 115 -10.57 -1.65 -7.95
C ALA A 115 -10.10 -0.38 -7.21
N GLY A 116 -9.03 0.27 -7.66
CA GLY A 116 -8.57 1.55 -7.12
C GLY A 116 -9.58 2.70 -7.26
N PHE A 117 -10.56 2.58 -8.15
CA PHE A 117 -11.66 3.54 -8.31
C PHE A 117 -12.91 3.19 -7.48
N THR A 118 -12.90 2.05 -6.78
CA THR A 118 -13.98 1.65 -5.88
C THR A 118 -13.76 2.22 -4.48
N PRO A 119 -14.80 2.38 -3.64
CA PRO A 119 -14.64 2.79 -2.24
C PRO A 119 -13.95 1.72 -1.37
N ILE A 120 -13.50 0.62 -1.96
CA ILE A 120 -12.82 -0.46 -1.25
C ILE A 120 -11.34 -0.06 -1.07
N PRO A 121 -10.78 -0.19 0.14
CA PRO A 121 -9.39 0.19 0.42
C PRO A 121 -8.39 -0.49 -0.51
N TYR A 122 -7.57 0.29 -1.22
CA TYR A 122 -6.56 -0.19 -2.18
C TYR A 122 -5.63 -1.28 -1.62
N LYS A 123 -5.24 -1.18 -0.34
CA LYS A 123 -4.36 -2.14 0.36
C LYS A 123 -4.94 -3.55 0.43
N LEU A 124 -6.27 -3.66 0.54
CA LEU A 124 -6.94 -4.97 0.50
C LEU A 124 -6.76 -5.64 -0.85
N PHE A 125 -6.75 -4.88 -1.94
CA PHE A 125 -6.51 -5.42 -3.28
C PHE A 125 -5.05 -5.82 -3.48
N THR A 126 -4.09 -5.07 -2.93
CA THR A 126 -2.67 -5.43 -3.00
C THR A 126 -2.37 -6.73 -2.25
N ILE A 127 -3.01 -6.94 -1.10
CA ILE A 127 -2.87 -8.20 -0.35
C ILE A 127 -3.64 -9.31 -1.05
N ALA A 128 -4.85 -9.03 -1.57
CA ALA A 128 -5.65 -10.00 -2.31
C ALA A 128 -4.98 -10.43 -3.62
N SER A 129 -4.30 -9.54 -4.33
CA SER A 129 -3.58 -9.90 -5.57
C SER A 129 -2.43 -10.87 -5.29
N GLY A 130 -1.75 -10.72 -4.15
CA GLY A 130 -0.82 -11.72 -3.64
C GLY A 130 -1.52 -13.04 -3.29
N ALA A 131 -2.63 -12.98 -2.56
CA ALA A 131 -3.41 -14.16 -2.19
C ALA A 131 -3.89 -14.97 -3.42
N PHE A 132 -4.22 -14.29 -4.52
CA PHE A 132 -4.65 -14.91 -5.76
C PHE A 132 -3.51 -15.25 -6.73
N SER A 133 -2.24 -14.99 -6.35
CA SER A 133 -1.06 -15.20 -7.20
C SER A 133 -1.18 -14.57 -8.60
N ILE A 134 -1.64 -13.32 -8.66
CA ILE A 134 -1.77 -12.58 -9.92
C ILE A 134 -0.38 -12.34 -10.52
N ASN A 135 -0.27 -12.39 -11.86
CA ASN A 135 0.99 -12.12 -12.53
C ASN A 135 1.48 -10.70 -12.24
N PHE A 136 2.62 -10.59 -11.55
CA PHE A 136 3.21 -9.32 -11.14
C PHE A 136 3.76 -8.48 -12.32
N ALA A 137 4.03 -9.10 -13.46
CA ALA A 137 4.71 -8.48 -14.60
C ALA A 137 3.79 -7.98 -15.72
N VAL A 138 2.47 -8.16 -15.58
CA VAL A 138 1.45 -7.81 -16.60
C VAL A 138 0.77 -6.51 -16.26
#